data_AF-A0A416EH00-F1
#
_entry.id   AF-A0A416EH00-F1
#
_cell.length_a   1.000
_cell.length_b   1.000
_cell.length_c   1.000
_cell.angle_alpha   90.00
_cell.angle_beta   90.00
_cell.angle_gamma   90.00
#
_symmetry.space_group_name_H-M   'P 1'
#
loop_
_entity.id
_entity.type
_entity.pdbx_description
1 polymer ?
#
loop_
_entity_poly.entity_id
_entity_poly.type
_entity_poly.pdbx_seq_one_letter_code
_entity_poly.pdbx_strand_id
1 'polypeptide(L)'
;MKFEEKHISGIIIGVLAVMMCCVAFVKPPVRARAEAESAQPARVNVVDETVGIAPAEPLKVQAAEPQPEAETYTGDRPAWVTTFGKLNVREQANTESSVIGHFVYRQEVTITGTDVDGFYAVAGEDSRTGEVLNGYCHGDYLSEAEPEEPYVYLDVPAYKQTDGRWGDVTLGSSKRKMKDIGCATTCLAMSKSFLTKTMVYPDDMEELLWYDKKGNLGWPKTYTWTTDSTYYLETIFEKLHEGIPVLVGSEKKNGRPHWVLVVGYCGDGENFYPSDFLINDPLPDNRTNLKQFFETYPVFYKMAFYTG
;
A
#
# COMPACT_ATOMS: atom_id res chain seq x y z
N MET A 1 -25.02 -63.21 -18.92
CA MET A 1 -25.75 -63.64 -20.12
C MET A 1 -25.41 -62.64 -21.21
N LYS A 2 -24.86 -63.12 -22.32
CA LYS A 2 -24.14 -62.37 -23.36
C LYS A 2 -25.04 -61.33 -24.04
N PHE A 3 -24.48 -60.16 -24.36
CA PHE A 3 -24.83 -59.45 -25.59
C PHE A 3 -23.56 -59.03 -26.31
N GLU A 4 -23.45 -59.56 -27.52
CA GLU A 4 -22.37 -59.38 -28.48
C GLU A 4 -22.43 -58.04 -29.21
N GLU A 5 -21.24 -57.71 -29.69
CA GLU A 5 -20.78 -56.67 -30.59
C GLU A 5 -21.70 -56.24 -31.74
N LYS A 6 -21.64 -54.95 -32.07
CA LYS A 6 -21.73 -54.47 -33.45
C LYS A 6 -20.45 -53.75 -33.86
N HIS A 7 -19.96 -54.20 -35.00
CA HIS A 7 -18.75 -53.85 -35.73
C HIS A 7 -18.83 -52.46 -36.42
N ILE A 8 -17.68 -51.76 -36.39
CA ILE A 8 -16.93 -51.09 -37.48
C ILE A 8 -17.61 -50.00 -38.34
N SER A 9 -17.05 -48.78 -38.32
CA SER A 9 -16.21 -48.18 -39.39
C SER A 9 -15.97 -46.69 -39.07
N GLY A 10 -14.75 -46.22 -38.83
CA GLY A 10 -13.93 -45.68 -39.90
C GLY A 10 -12.73 -44.89 -39.35
N ILE A 11 -11.58 -45.19 -39.92
CA ILE A 11 -10.22 -44.72 -39.62
C ILE A 11 -9.98 -43.33 -40.24
N ILE A 12 -9.38 -42.38 -39.51
CA ILE A 12 -8.28 -41.53 -40.03
C ILE A 12 -7.25 -41.27 -38.91
N ILE A 13 -6.00 -41.46 -39.32
CA ILE A 13 -4.71 -41.45 -38.62
C ILE A 13 -4.12 -40.04 -38.57
N GLY A 14 -3.34 -39.73 -37.53
CA GLY A 14 -2.41 -38.59 -37.48
C GLY A 14 -1.92 -38.30 -36.05
N VAL A 15 -1.10 -39.17 -35.45
CA VAL A 15 0.35 -38.99 -35.24
C VAL A 15 0.72 -37.67 -34.54
N LEU A 16 1.05 -37.74 -33.25
CA LEU A 16 2.36 -37.31 -32.73
C LEU A 16 2.55 -37.81 -31.28
N ALA A 17 3.50 -38.72 -31.11
CA ALA A 17 4.11 -39.07 -29.83
C ALA A 17 5.49 -38.41 -29.78
N VAL A 18 5.91 -37.85 -28.64
CA VAL A 18 7.29 -37.78 -28.08
C VAL A 18 7.14 -37.09 -26.71
N MET A 19 7.23 -37.78 -25.56
CA MET A 19 8.42 -38.22 -24.81
C MET A 19 8.99 -37.14 -23.85
N MET A 20 9.46 -37.61 -22.69
CA MET A 20 10.32 -36.94 -21.69
C MET A 20 9.62 -35.96 -20.73
N CYS A 21 9.96 -35.87 -19.44
CA CYS A 21 10.93 -36.60 -18.63
C CYS A 21 10.54 -36.44 -17.15
N CYS A 22 10.88 -37.44 -16.34
CA CYS A 22 10.89 -37.37 -14.90
C CYS A 22 11.83 -36.25 -14.43
N VAL A 23 11.38 -35.38 -13.51
CA VAL A 23 12.29 -34.55 -12.72
C VAL A 23 12.18 -35.02 -11.28
N ALA A 24 13.22 -35.76 -10.87
CA ALA A 24 13.47 -36.08 -9.47
C ALA A 24 13.93 -34.82 -8.73
N PHE A 25 13.38 -34.61 -7.54
CA PHE A 25 13.77 -33.57 -6.60
C PHE A 25 15.25 -33.70 -6.23
N VAL A 26 16.06 -32.72 -6.63
CA VAL A 26 17.40 -32.50 -6.09
C VAL A 26 17.28 -31.51 -4.93
N LYS A 27 17.68 -31.94 -3.72
CA LYS A 27 17.81 -31.06 -2.53
C LYS A 27 18.80 -29.92 -2.81
N PRO A 28 18.53 -28.68 -2.40
CA PRO A 28 19.51 -27.60 -2.48
C PRO A 28 20.59 -27.76 -1.41
N PRO A 29 21.86 -27.36 -1.68
CA PRO A 29 22.93 -27.44 -0.71
C PRO A 29 22.91 -26.27 0.28
N VAL A 30 23.48 -26.56 1.45
CA VAL A 30 23.69 -25.69 2.62
C VAL A 30 24.50 -24.44 2.23
N ARG A 31 24.03 -23.24 2.60
CA ARG A 31 24.77 -21.97 2.45
C ARG A 31 25.89 -21.89 3.47
N ALA A 32 27.13 -21.80 2.98
CA ALA A 32 28.28 -21.36 3.77
C ALA A 32 28.39 -19.83 3.70
N ARG A 33 28.68 -19.25 4.88
CA ARG A 33 28.92 -17.84 5.18
C ARG A 33 30.27 -17.42 4.58
N ALA A 34 30.34 -16.25 3.94
CA ALA A 34 31.61 -15.62 3.57
C ALA A 34 31.59 -14.15 4.00
N GLU A 35 32.61 -13.82 4.79
CA GLU A 35 32.90 -12.53 5.39
C GLU A 35 33.60 -11.60 4.39
N ALA A 36 33.55 -10.31 4.72
CA ALA A 36 34.15 -9.21 3.99
C ALA A 36 35.69 -9.17 4.14
N GLU A 37 36.40 -8.77 3.08
CA GLU A 37 37.72 -8.17 3.23
C GLU A 37 38.05 -7.17 2.10
N SER A 38 38.76 -6.13 2.48
CA SER A 38 39.07 -4.87 1.80
C SER A 38 40.06 -4.97 0.63
N ALA A 39 39.94 -4.06 -0.34
CA ALA A 39 41.03 -3.75 -1.27
C ALA A 39 41.18 -2.23 -1.49
N GLN A 40 42.37 -1.71 -1.16
CA GLN A 40 42.88 -0.39 -1.56
C GLN A 40 43.74 -0.51 -2.85
N PRO A 41 43.97 0.60 -3.59
CA PRO A 41 44.17 0.55 -5.03
C PRO A 41 45.64 0.47 -5.49
N ALA A 42 45.84 -0.12 -6.67
CA ALA A 42 47.12 -0.19 -7.37
C ALA A 42 47.40 1.08 -8.21
N ARG A 43 48.65 1.55 -8.11
CA ARG A 43 49.26 2.61 -8.93
C ARG A 43 49.61 2.09 -10.33
N VAL A 44 49.47 2.93 -11.36
CA VAL A 44 50.18 2.77 -12.65
C VAL A 44 50.71 4.12 -13.13
N ASN A 45 51.97 4.10 -13.58
CA ASN A 45 52.77 5.22 -14.04
C ASN A 45 52.43 5.67 -15.47
N VAL A 46 52.71 6.95 -15.68
CA VAL A 46 52.63 7.76 -16.90
C VAL A 46 53.56 7.25 -18.01
N VAL A 47 53.07 7.29 -19.26
CA VAL A 47 53.89 7.71 -20.43
C VAL A 47 53.09 8.65 -21.33
N ASP A 48 53.84 9.64 -21.79
CA ASP A 48 53.59 10.85 -22.54
C ASP A 48 53.03 10.64 -23.96
N GLU A 49 52.04 11.45 -24.36
CA GLU A 49 51.91 11.88 -25.76
C GLU A 49 51.22 13.26 -25.83
N THR A 50 52.02 14.26 -26.22
CA THR A 50 51.67 15.67 -26.38
C THR A 50 50.78 15.94 -27.59
N VAL A 51 49.67 16.67 -27.39
CA VAL A 51 48.97 17.42 -28.44
C VAL A 51 48.81 18.87 -28.00
N GLY A 52 49.20 19.79 -28.89
CA GLY A 52 49.47 21.20 -28.62
C GLY A 52 48.28 22.04 -28.15
N ILE A 53 48.58 22.97 -27.25
CA ILE A 53 47.67 24.00 -26.73
C ILE A 53 47.82 25.26 -27.59
N ALA A 54 46.72 25.71 -28.20
CA ALA A 54 46.60 27.08 -28.70
C ALA A 54 46.20 28.01 -27.53
N PRO A 55 46.66 29.27 -27.47
CA PRO A 55 46.38 30.16 -26.34
C PRO A 55 44.91 30.59 -26.33
N ALA A 56 44.26 30.41 -25.18
CA ALA A 56 42.90 30.87 -24.92
C ALA A 56 42.85 32.41 -24.87
N GLU A 57 41.91 33.01 -25.61
CA GLU A 57 41.54 34.41 -25.42
C GLU A 57 40.82 34.60 -24.06
N PRO A 58 41.03 35.74 -23.37
CA PRO A 58 40.34 36.01 -22.12
C PRO A 58 38.84 36.23 -22.34
N LEU A 59 38.01 35.40 -21.71
CA LEU A 59 36.56 35.58 -21.66
C LEU A 59 36.22 36.93 -21.01
N LYS A 60 35.58 37.81 -21.78
CA LYS A 60 34.86 38.98 -21.25
C LYS A 60 33.70 38.49 -20.41
N VAL A 61 33.71 38.82 -19.12
CA VAL A 61 32.55 38.68 -18.23
C VAL A 61 31.51 39.69 -18.70
N GLN A 62 30.43 39.21 -19.34
CA GLN A 62 29.22 39.99 -19.51
C GLN A 62 28.47 39.99 -18.18
N ALA A 63 28.17 41.19 -17.67
CA ALA A 63 27.29 41.34 -16.52
C ALA A 63 25.92 40.75 -16.88
N ALA A 64 25.42 39.86 -16.03
CA ALA A 64 24.09 39.28 -16.19
C ALA A 64 23.04 40.40 -16.20
N GLU A 65 22.22 40.45 -17.24
CA GLU A 65 21.02 41.27 -17.25
C GLU A 65 20.13 40.85 -16.08
N PRO A 66 19.49 41.80 -15.36
CA PRO A 66 18.59 41.47 -14.28
C PRO A 66 17.47 40.58 -14.83
N GLN A 67 17.34 39.39 -14.25
CA GLN A 67 16.18 38.52 -14.46
C GLN A 67 14.94 39.33 -14.11
N PRO A 68 13.87 39.30 -14.93
CA PRO A 68 12.63 39.99 -14.59
C PRO A 68 12.14 39.45 -13.24
N GLU A 69 11.86 40.37 -12.33
CA GLU A 69 11.17 40.12 -11.08
C GLU A 69 9.89 39.33 -11.41
N ALA A 70 9.68 38.18 -10.75
CA ALA A 70 8.56 37.29 -11.04
C ALA A 70 7.25 38.09 -10.98
N GLU A 71 6.59 38.25 -12.12
CA GLU A 71 5.30 38.92 -12.18
C GLU A 71 4.31 38.14 -11.30
N THR A 72 3.80 38.76 -10.24
CA THR A 72 2.77 38.17 -9.37
C THR A 72 1.48 38.06 -10.17
N TYR A 73 1.25 36.90 -10.79
CA TYR A 73 -0.02 36.57 -11.41
C TYR A 73 -1.09 36.41 -10.32
N THR A 74 -2.11 37.27 -10.34
CA THR A 74 -3.21 37.33 -9.34
C THR A 74 -4.55 36.82 -9.88
N GLY A 75 -4.53 36.02 -10.94
CA GLY A 75 -5.74 35.43 -11.52
C GLY A 75 -6.05 34.05 -10.94
N ASP A 76 -7.30 33.62 -11.13
CA ASP A 76 -7.71 32.25 -10.86
C ASP A 76 -6.80 31.27 -11.63
N ARG A 77 -6.30 30.25 -10.94
CA ARG A 77 -5.51 29.18 -11.56
C ARG A 77 -5.86 27.82 -10.95
N PRO A 78 -5.88 26.75 -11.75
CA PRO A 78 -6.09 25.41 -11.23
C PRO A 78 -4.87 24.97 -10.40
N ALA A 79 -5.13 24.15 -9.39
CA ALA A 79 -4.13 23.44 -8.62
C ALA A 79 -4.69 22.09 -8.17
N TRP A 80 -3.80 21.16 -7.88
CA TRP A 80 -4.12 19.82 -7.46
C TRP A 80 -3.67 19.60 -6.04
N VAL A 81 -4.50 18.91 -5.27
CA VAL A 81 -4.16 18.50 -3.90
C VAL A 81 -3.17 17.35 -3.92
N THR A 82 -2.05 17.52 -3.21
CA THR A 82 -0.92 16.57 -3.22
C THR A 82 -0.83 15.70 -1.96
N THR A 83 -1.59 16.02 -0.91
CA THR A 83 -1.60 15.22 0.33
C THR A 83 -2.47 13.98 0.17
N PHE A 84 -1.96 12.82 0.59
CA PHE A 84 -2.75 11.58 0.65
C PHE A 84 -3.82 11.61 1.73
N GLY A 85 -3.61 12.41 2.79
CA GLY A 85 -4.64 12.67 3.80
C GLY A 85 -5.46 13.91 3.49
N LYS A 86 -6.59 14.07 4.18
CA LYS A 86 -7.50 15.22 3.99
C LYS A 86 -6.77 16.56 4.14
N LEU A 87 -6.85 17.38 3.10
CA LEU A 87 -6.40 18.77 3.16
C LEU A 87 -7.47 19.62 3.81
N ASN A 88 -7.15 20.25 4.94
CA ASN A 88 -8.08 21.15 5.63
C ASN A 88 -8.30 22.43 4.82
N VAL A 89 -9.57 22.74 4.56
CA VAL A 89 -10.01 24.06 4.06
C VAL A 89 -10.43 24.89 5.26
N ARG A 90 -9.84 26.08 5.40
CA ARG A 90 -9.98 26.92 6.59
C ARG A 90 -10.69 28.25 6.32
N GLU A 91 -11.29 28.84 7.34
CA GLU A 91 -11.95 30.16 7.22
C GLU A 91 -10.95 31.29 6.96
N GLN A 92 -9.71 31.16 7.45
CA GLN A 92 -8.65 32.16 7.32
C GLN A 92 -7.30 31.50 7.03
N ALA A 93 -6.36 32.30 6.54
CA ALA A 93 -4.98 31.94 6.21
C ALA A 93 -4.10 31.67 7.44
N ASN A 94 -4.53 30.79 8.35
CA ASN A 94 -3.74 30.37 9.51
C ASN A 94 -4.25 29.05 10.11
N THR A 95 -3.39 28.37 10.87
CA THR A 95 -3.68 27.07 11.48
C THR A 95 -4.66 27.10 12.65
N GLU A 96 -4.90 28.28 13.23
CA GLU A 96 -5.79 28.46 14.40
C GLU A 96 -7.25 28.66 14.01
N SER A 97 -7.51 29.00 12.75
CA SER A 97 -8.85 29.21 12.22
C SER A 97 -9.63 27.90 12.05
N SER A 98 -10.96 28.01 12.10
CA SER A 98 -11.87 26.88 11.95
C SER A 98 -11.66 26.16 10.61
N VAL A 99 -11.76 24.84 10.63
CA VAL A 99 -11.83 24.02 9.42
C VAL A 99 -13.29 23.95 8.96
N ILE A 100 -13.55 24.34 7.72
CA ILE A 100 -14.90 24.39 7.11
C ILE A 100 -15.20 23.22 6.19
N GLY A 101 -14.18 22.47 5.80
CA GLY A 101 -14.32 21.27 4.97
C GLY A 101 -12.96 20.74 4.56
N HIS A 102 -12.96 19.81 3.61
CA HIS A 102 -11.75 19.13 3.19
C HIS A 102 -11.69 18.92 1.69
N PHE A 103 -10.46 18.87 1.17
CA PHE A 103 -10.16 18.34 -0.15
C PHE A 103 -9.35 17.05 -0.04
N VAL A 104 -9.39 16.22 -1.08
CA VAL A 104 -8.70 14.91 -1.15
C VAL A 104 -7.60 14.90 -2.20
N TYR A 105 -6.70 13.93 -2.13
CA TYR A 105 -5.62 13.75 -3.11
C TYR A 105 -6.14 13.77 -4.55
N ARG A 106 -5.39 14.41 -5.45
CA ARG A 106 -5.76 14.59 -6.88
C ARG A 106 -7.11 15.26 -7.11
N GLN A 107 -7.70 15.90 -6.10
CA GLN A 107 -8.80 16.82 -6.36
C GLN A 107 -8.25 18.10 -7.02
N GLU A 108 -8.81 18.47 -8.19
CA GLU A 108 -8.56 19.78 -8.80
C GLU A 108 -9.34 20.85 -8.03
N VAL A 109 -8.65 21.91 -7.65
CA VAL A 109 -9.19 23.09 -6.96
C VAL A 109 -8.73 24.36 -7.68
N THR A 110 -9.42 25.47 -7.46
CA THR A 110 -9.02 26.77 -8.01
C THR A 110 -8.37 27.60 -6.93
N ILE A 111 -7.12 28.03 -7.13
CA ILE A 111 -6.51 29.09 -6.33
C ILE A 111 -7.07 30.43 -6.82
N THR A 112 -7.70 31.20 -5.94
CA THR A 112 -8.42 32.45 -6.24
C THR A 112 -7.72 33.70 -5.69
N GLY A 113 -6.58 33.52 -5.03
CA GLY A 113 -5.83 34.61 -4.41
C GLY A 113 -4.34 34.36 -4.34
N THR A 114 -3.61 35.34 -3.81
CA THR A 114 -2.16 35.25 -3.61
C THR A 114 -1.82 34.49 -2.33
N ASP A 115 -0.55 34.16 -2.16
CA ASP A 115 -0.03 33.64 -0.90
C ASP A 115 -0.25 34.65 0.24
N VAL A 116 -0.75 34.15 1.36
CA VAL A 116 -0.87 34.86 2.62
C VAL A 116 -0.36 33.93 3.72
N ASP A 117 0.87 34.18 4.19
CA ASP A 117 1.53 33.40 5.23
C ASP A 117 1.58 31.88 4.93
N GLY A 118 1.85 31.51 3.67
CA GLY A 118 1.90 30.12 3.24
C GLY A 118 0.54 29.49 2.92
N PHE A 119 -0.55 30.26 2.98
CA PHE A 119 -1.89 29.81 2.58
C PHE A 119 -2.36 30.51 1.31
N TYR A 120 -3.10 29.78 0.49
CA TYR A 120 -3.81 30.33 -0.67
C TYR A 120 -5.31 30.34 -0.43
N ALA A 121 -5.99 31.40 -0.87
CA ALA A 121 -7.43 31.36 -1.05
C ALA A 121 -7.78 30.36 -2.16
N VAL A 122 -8.75 29.49 -1.89
CA VAL A 122 -9.12 28.38 -2.76
C VAL A 122 -10.64 28.20 -2.84
N ALA A 123 -11.09 27.71 -3.99
CA ALA A 123 -12.45 27.25 -4.23
C ALA A 123 -12.45 25.82 -4.80
N GLY A 124 -13.37 24.97 -4.33
CA GLY A 124 -13.51 23.58 -4.75
C GLY A 124 -14.65 22.88 -4.02
N GLU A 125 -15.04 21.69 -4.47
CA GLU A 125 -16.10 20.91 -3.81
C GLU A 125 -15.61 20.28 -2.49
N ASP A 126 -16.39 20.36 -1.42
CA ASP A 126 -16.10 19.61 -0.19
C ASP A 126 -16.11 18.11 -0.50
N SER A 127 -15.04 17.40 -0.15
CA SER A 127 -14.91 15.97 -0.40
C SER A 127 -15.99 15.12 0.28
N ARG A 128 -16.74 15.72 1.23
CA ARG A 128 -17.85 15.08 1.93
C ARG A 128 -19.21 15.46 1.38
N THR A 129 -19.51 16.75 1.27
CA THR A 129 -20.87 17.20 0.93
C THR A 129 -21.08 17.46 -0.56
N GLY A 130 -20.00 17.62 -1.33
CA GLY A 130 -20.04 18.10 -2.71
C GLY A 130 -20.43 19.59 -2.82
N GLU A 131 -20.57 20.30 -1.70
CA GLU A 131 -20.84 21.74 -1.72
C GLU A 131 -19.57 22.52 -2.03
N VAL A 132 -19.71 23.64 -2.74
CA VAL A 132 -18.55 24.49 -3.05
C VAL A 132 -18.06 25.18 -1.77
N LEU A 133 -16.83 24.89 -1.39
CA LEU A 133 -16.08 25.58 -0.36
C LEU A 133 -15.35 26.78 -0.94
N ASN A 134 -15.30 27.86 -0.17
CA ASN A 134 -14.43 29.02 -0.42
C ASN A 134 -13.69 29.29 0.90
N GLY A 135 -12.37 29.11 0.90
CA GLY A 135 -11.57 29.20 2.12
C GLY A 135 -10.08 29.23 1.82
N TYR A 136 -9.28 28.75 2.77
CA TYR A 136 -7.82 28.77 2.69
C TYR A 136 -7.22 27.38 2.90
N CYS A 137 -6.27 27.01 2.04
CA CYS A 137 -5.45 25.80 2.16
C CYS A 137 -3.97 26.16 2.25
N HIS A 138 -3.18 25.36 2.94
CA HIS A 138 -1.73 25.55 2.99
C HIS A 138 -1.10 25.19 1.64
N GLY A 139 -0.25 26.07 1.11
CA GLY A 139 0.32 25.98 -0.23
C GLY A 139 1.21 24.75 -0.47
N ASP A 140 1.89 24.25 0.56
CA ASP A 140 2.71 23.02 0.47
C ASP A 140 1.95 21.79 -0.03
N TYR A 141 0.62 21.79 0.06
CA TYR A 141 -0.23 20.69 -0.37
C TYR A 141 -0.96 20.95 -1.69
N LEU A 142 -0.55 21.98 -2.43
CA LEU A 142 -1.11 22.36 -3.73
C LEU A 142 -0.01 22.37 -4.80
N SER A 143 -0.33 21.87 -5.98
CA SER A 143 0.58 21.82 -7.14
C SER A 143 -0.13 22.23 -8.41
N GLU A 144 0.50 22.99 -9.30
CA GLU A 144 -0.05 23.26 -10.63
C GLU A 144 -0.02 22.03 -11.54
N ALA A 145 0.93 21.12 -11.30
CA ALA A 145 1.00 19.85 -11.99
C ALA A 145 0.13 18.81 -11.27
N GLU A 146 -0.62 18.04 -12.07
CA GLU A 146 -1.37 16.89 -11.57
C GLU A 146 -0.42 15.87 -10.91
N PRO A 147 -0.72 15.39 -9.69
CA PRO A 147 0.05 14.36 -9.02
C PRO A 147 0.08 13.05 -9.79
N GLU A 148 1.11 12.24 -9.53
CA GLU A 148 1.20 10.90 -10.11
C GLU A 148 0.05 9.99 -9.65
N GLU A 149 -0.20 8.94 -10.44
CA GLU A 149 -1.15 7.89 -10.09
C GLU A 149 -0.87 7.33 -8.69
N PRO A 150 -1.87 7.24 -7.81
CA PRO A 150 -1.70 6.90 -6.40
C PRO A 150 -1.55 5.39 -6.16
N TYR A 151 -1.06 4.64 -7.15
CA TYR A 151 -0.99 3.20 -7.01
C TYR A 151 0.08 2.83 -5.98
N VAL A 152 -0.31 2.02 -5.01
CA VAL A 152 0.59 1.54 -3.97
C VAL A 152 0.41 0.04 -3.78
N TYR A 153 1.53 -0.66 -3.69
CA TYR A 153 1.57 -2.07 -3.34
C TYR A 153 2.68 -2.31 -2.35
N LEU A 154 2.31 -2.80 -1.17
CA LEU A 154 3.22 -3.22 -0.13
C LEU A 154 3.50 -4.72 -0.33
N ASP A 155 4.76 -5.07 -0.55
CA ASP A 155 5.22 -6.46 -0.71
C ASP A 155 5.17 -7.23 0.62
N VAL A 156 3.95 -7.42 1.11
CA VAL A 156 3.64 -8.09 2.37
C VAL A 156 3.53 -9.59 2.09
N PRO A 157 4.20 -10.46 2.87
CA PRO A 157 4.05 -11.90 2.70
C PRO A 157 2.60 -12.32 2.91
N ALA A 158 2.10 -13.23 2.05
CA ALA A 158 0.72 -13.71 2.09
C ALA A 158 0.62 -15.07 2.81
N TYR A 159 0.39 -15.07 4.12
CA TYR A 159 0.21 -16.27 4.91
C TYR A 159 -1.25 -16.74 4.95
N LYS A 160 -1.45 -18.06 5.05
CA LYS A 160 -2.77 -18.67 5.26
C LYS A 160 -2.86 -19.22 6.68
N GLN A 161 -3.93 -18.90 7.41
CA GLN A 161 -4.11 -19.39 8.79
C GLN A 161 -4.24 -20.92 8.86
N THR A 162 -4.57 -21.55 7.73
CA THR A 162 -4.75 -23.00 7.58
C THR A 162 -3.49 -23.75 7.12
N ASP A 163 -2.34 -23.06 6.95
CA ASP A 163 -1.08 -23.70 6.56
C ASP A 163 -0.69 -24.79 7.56
N GLY A 164 -0.19 -25.93 7.07
CA GLY A 164 0.11 -27.09 7.91
C GLY A 164 1.23 -26.88 8.92
N ARG A 165 2.05 -25.84 8.76
CA ARG A 165 3.13 -25.50 9.71
C ARG A 165 2.60 -24.99 11.05
N TRP A 166 1.55 -24.17 11.04
CA TRP A 166 1.01 -23.49 12.23
C TRP A 166 -0.49 -23.68 12.45
N GLY A 167 -1.23 -24.19 11.47
CA GLY A 167 -2.69 -24.24 11.50
C GLY A 167 -3.28 -25.01 12.69
N ASP A 168 -2.52 -25.97 13.25
CA ASP A 168 -2.92 -26.75 14.42
C ASP A 168 -2.45 -26.19 15.78
N VAL A 169 -1.69 -25.09 15.78
CA VAL A 169 -1.27 -24.37 17.00
C VAL A 169 -2.50 -23.78 17.68
N THR A 170 -2.59 -23.92 19.01
CA THR A 170 -3.68 -23.37 19.81
C THR A 170 -3.40 -21.92 20.18
N LEU A 171 -4.40 -21.04 20.05
CA LEU A 171 -4.25 -19.64 20.45
C LEU A 171 -4.54 -19.44 21.93
N GLY A 172 -3.52 -19.01 22.68
CA GLY A 172 -3.55 -18.84 24.13
C GLY A 172 -4.10 -20.08 24.85
N SER A 173 -4.91 -19.85 25.89
CA SER A 173 -5.54 -20.95 26.66
C SER A 173 -6.89 -21.42 26.09
N SER A 174 -7.25 -21.01 24.87
CA SER A 174 -8.62 -21.16 24.34
C SER A 174 -8.97 -22.58 23.85
N LYS A 175 -7.97 -23.46 23.69
CA LYS A 175 -8.06 -24.76 23.01
C LYS A 175 -8.51 -24.67 21.53
N ARG A 176 -8.66 -23.46 20.98
CA ARG A 176 -9.03 -23.25 19.57
C ARG A 176 -7.76 -23.05 18.75
N LYS A 177 -7.78 -23.54 17.51
CA LYS A 177 -6.59 -23.59 16.66
C LYS A 177 -6.48 -22.36 15.75
N MET A 178 -5.26 -22.04 15.31
CA MET A 178 -4.96 -20.99 14.33
C MET A 178 -5.84 -21.13 13.07
N LYS A 179 -6.03 -22.35 12.56
CA LYS A 179 -6.89 -22.57 11.39
C LYS A 179 -8.36 -22.23 11.61
N ASP A 180 -8.82 -22.21 12.86
CA ASP A 180 -10.23 -21.98 13.22
C ASP A 180 -10.53 -20.51 13.58
N ILE A 181 -9.54 -19.78 14.12
CA ILE A 181 -9.71 -18.39 14.62
C ILE A 181 -8.56 -17.43 14.36
N GLY A 182 -7.50 -17.88 13.70
CA GLY A 182 -6.25 -17.16 13.58
C GLY A 182 -6.23 -16.05 12.53
N CYS A 183 -7.37 -15.56 12.04
CA CYS A 183 -7.39 -14.57 10.95
C CYS A 183 -6.67 -13.29 11.35
N ALA A 184 -7.02 -12.72 12.51
CA ALA A 184 -6.37 -11.51 13.03
C ALA A 184 -4.88 -11.74 13.34
N THR A 185 -4.54 -12.87 13.99
CA THR A 185 -3.15 -13.24 14.29
C THR A 185 -2.31 -13.37 13.02
N THR A 186 -2.86 -14.01 11.99
CA THR A 186 -2.20 -14.19 10.69
C THR A 186 -2.00 -12.84 9.99
N CYS A 187 -2.99 -11.95 10.01
CA CYS A 187 -2.85 -10.59 9.49
C CYS A 187 -1.75 -9.80 10.22
N LEU A 188 -1.66 -9.93 11.55
CA LEU A 188 -0.59 -9.29 12.33
C LEU A 188 0.79 -9.88 12.02
N ALA A 189 0.91 -11.19 11.81
CA ALA A 189 2.16 -11.83 11.39
C ALA A 189 2.63 -11.30 10.03
N MET A 190 1.72 -11.20 9.06
CA MET A 190 1.99 -10.62 7.74
C MET A 190 2.45 -9.16 7.86
N SER A 191 1.68 -8.33 8.59
CA SER A 191 1.98 -6.93 8.84
C SER A 191 3.33 -6.73 9.55
N LYS A 192 3.58 -7.47 10.65
CA LYS A 192 4.84 -7.41 11.40
C LYS A 192 6.02 -7.85 10.55
N SER A 193 5.86 -8.86 9.71
CA SER A 193 6.92 -9.32 8.83
C SER A 193 7.34 -8.21 7.86
N PHE A 194 6.37 -7.54 7.26
CA PHE A 194 6.60 -6.41 6.37
C PHE A 194 7.24 -5.20 7.08
N LEU A 195 6.71 -4.82 8.24
CA LEU A 195 7.16 -3.63 8.99
C LEU A 195 8.59 -3.81 9.53
N THR A 196 8.94 -5.01 9.97
CA THR A 196 10.26 -5.31 10.55
C THR A 196 11.28 -5.83 9.54
N LYS A 197 10.86 -6.13 8.30
CA LYS A 197 11.67 -6.82 7.28
C LYS A 197 12.25 -8.16 7.77
N THR A 198 11.53 -8.84 8.66
CA THR A 198 11.87 -10.17 9.16
C THR A 198 10.73 -11.14 8.91
N MET A 199 11.01 -12.44 8.83
CA MET A 199 9.96 -13.45 8.71
C MET A 199 9.40 -13.74 10.10
N VAL A 200 8.17 -13.28 10.36
CA VAL A 200 7.41 -13.60 11.56
C VAL A 200 6.18 -14.39 11.13
N TYR A 201 6.15 -15.67 11.48
CA TYR A 201 5.07 -16.57 11.12
C TYR A 201 3.88 -16.44 12.08
N PRO A 202 2.69 -16.92 11.68
CA PRO A 202 1.50 -16.84 12.54
C PRO A 202 1.67 -17.49 13.91
N ASP A 203 2.41 -18.59 14.03
CA ASP A 203 2.70 -19.26 15.30
C ASP A 203 3.69 -18.50 16.19
N ASP A 204 4.65 -17.77 15.62
CA ASP A 204 5.56 -16.89 16.39
C ASP A 204 4.78 -15.81 17.16
N MET A 205 3.60 -15.44 16.67
CA MET A 205 2.77 -14.41 17.30
C MET A 205 2.17 -14.84 18.65
N GLU A 206 2.11 -16.14 18.95
CA GLU A 206 1.65 -16.64 20.26
C GLU A 206 2.52 -16.16 21.41
N GLU A 207 3.81 -15.94 21.17
CA GLU A 207 4.75 -15.43 22.18
C GLU A 207 4.71 -13.90 22.30
N LEU A 208 4.18 -13.23 21.27
CA LEU A 208 4.19 -11.77 21.15
C LEU A 208 2.86 -11.11 21.52
N LEU A 209 1.78 -11.87 21.46
CA LEU A 209 0.42 -11.40 21.64
C LEU A 209 -0.20 -11.99 22.90
N TRP A 210 -1.20 -11.29 23.43
CA TRP A 210 -2.02 -11.80 24.52
C TRP A 210 -3.39 -12.21 23.98
N TYR A 211 -3.92 -13.31 24.52
CA TYR A 211 -5.25 -13.83 24.18
C TYR A 211 -6.07 -14.07 25.43
N ASP A 212 -7.38 -13.81 25.36
CA ASP A 212 -8.32 -14.19 26.41
C ASP A 212 -8.64 -15.70 26.38
N LYS A 213 -9.43 -16.17 27.35
CA LYS A 213 -9.84 -17.59 27.45
C LYS A 213 -10.69 -18.08 26.26
N LYS A 214 -11.24 -17.18 25.45
CA LYS A 214 -12.01 -17.49 24.24
C LYS A 214 -11.15 -17.46 22.97
N GLY A 215 -9.88 -17.06 23.08
CA GLY A 215 -8.94 -16.91 21.97
C GLY A 215 -9.07 -15.55 21.28
N ASN A 216 -9.74 -14.58 21.91
CA ASN A 216 -9.77 -13.23 21.37
C ASN A 216 -8.42 -12.57 21.61
N LEU A 217 -7.88 -11.97 20.56
CA LEU A 217 -6.66 -11.21 20.59
C LEU A 217 -6.83 -9.91 21.39
N GLY A 218 -5.89 -9.61 22.30
CA GLY A 218 -5.65 -8.24 22.75
C GLY A 218 -4.64 -7.56 21.85
N TRP A 219 -5.03 -6.38 21.36
CA TRP A 219 -4.23 -5.60 20.43
C TRP A 219 -2.90 -5.17 21.05
N PRO A 220 -1.77 -5.30 20.31
CA PRO A 220 -0.51 -4.70 20.72
C PRO A 220 -0.66 -3.19 20.92
N LYS A 221 0.08 -2.61 21.88
CA LYS A 221 0.05 -1.15 22.12
C LYS A 221 0.53 -0.32 20.94
N THR A 222 1.31 -0.92 20.04
CA THR A 222 1.81 -0.31 18.81
C THR A 222 0.77 -0.33 17.68
N TYR A 223 -0.44 -0.82 17.93
CA TYR A 223 -1.56 -0.74 17.01
C TYR A 223 -2.66 0.09 17.65
N THR A 224 -3.26 0.96 16.84
CA THR A 224 -4.54 1.58 17.16
C THR A 224 -5.65 0.94 16.33
N TRP A 225 -6.89 1.22 16.69
CA TRP A 225 -8.06 0.76 15.95
C TRP A 225 -9.20 1.77 16.05
N THR A 226 -10.09 1.73 15.07
CA THR A 226 -11.32 2.53 15.06
C THR A 226 -12.47 1.73 14.48
N THR A 227 -13.66 1.99 15.00
CA THR A 227 -14.93 1.46 14.46
C THR A 227 -15.64 2.50 13.58
N ASP A 228 -15.03 3.67 13.37
CA ASP A 228 -15.55 4.68 12.47
C ASP A 228 -15.52 4.16 11.03
N SER A 229 -16.71 4.03 10.44
CA SER A 229 -16.91 3.56 9.08
C SER A 229 -17.14 4.70 8.09
N THR A 230 -17.09 5.96 8.52
CA THR A 230 -17.38 7.10 7.65
C THR A 230 -16.25 7.38 6.67
N TYR A 231 -14.98 7.23 7.09
CA TYR A 231 -13.79 7.54 6.26
C TYR A 231 -12.72 6.46 6.28
N TYR A 232 -13.15 5.21 6.45
CA TYR A 232 -12.20 4.12 6.66
C TYR A 232 -11.39 3.80 5.41
N LEU A 233 -11.91 4.00 4.20
CA LEU A 233 -11.18 3.75 2.95
C LEU A 233 -10.09 4.80 2.73
N GLU A 234 -10.40 6.07 2.97
CA GLU A 234 -9.45 7.18 2.94
C GLU A 234 -8.35 6.97 3.98
N THR A 235 -8.71 6.55 5.19
CA THR A 235 -7.71 6.23 6.22
C THR A 235 -6.83 5.04 5.78
N ILE A 236 -7.39 4.01 5.15
CA ILE A 236 -6.61 2.89 4.61
C ILE A 236 -5.64 3.39 3.54
N PHE A 237 -6.12 4.24 2.63
CA PHE A 237 -5.33 4.85 1.57
C PHE A 237 -4.13 5.63 2.12
N GLU A 238 -4.39 6.54 3.06
CA GLU A 238 -3.36 7.31 3.78
C GLU A 238 -2.30 6.39 4.37
N LYS A 239 -2.73 5.35 5.11
CA LYS A 239 -1.80 4.42 5.78
C LYS A 239 -1.00 3.59 4.81
N LEU A 240 -1.56 3.18 3.67
CA LEU A 240 -0.81 2.46 2.65
C LEU A 240 0.33 3.33 2.08
N HIS A 241 0.10 4.62 1.86
CA HIS A 241 1.13 5.57 1.42
C HIS A 241 2.16 5.92 2.51
N GLU A 242 1.82 5.77 3.79
CA GLU A 242 2.78 5.77 4.90
C GLU A 242 3.60 4.46 4.98
N GLY A 243 3.34 3.47 4.11
CA GLY A 243 3.97 2.16 4.17
C GLY A 243 3.41 1.28 5.29
N ILE A 244 2.16 1.48 5.69
CA ILE A 244 1.50 0.75 6.78
C ILE A 244 0.34 -0.09 6.21
N PRO A 245 0.46 -1.43 6.18
CA PRO A 245 -0.67 -2.27 5.78
C PRO A 245 -1.75 -2.26 6.88
N VAL A 246 -3.02 -2.25 6.48
CA VAL A 246 -4.16 -2.03 7.39
C VAL A 246 -4.99 -3.29 7.55
N LEU A 247 -5.28 -3.67 8.79
CA LEU A 247 -6.18 -4.77 9.08
C LEU A 247 -7.62 -4.28 9.00
N VAL A 248 -8.47 -5.01 8.26
CA VAL A 248 -9.91 -4.73 8.19
C VAL A 248 -10.66 -5.95 8.71
N GLY A 249 -11.48 -5.72 9.73
CA GLY A 249 -12.35 -6.70 10.34
C GLY A 249 -13.81 -6.45 9.98
N SER A 250 -14.49 -7.49 9.52
CA SER A 250 -15.93 -7.48 9.25
C SER A 250 -16.59 -8.79 9.64
N GLU A 251 -17.90 -8.76 9.78
CA GLU A 251 -18.71 -9.88 10.19
C GLU A 251 -19.68 -10.32 9.10
N LYS A 252 -20.00 -11.61 9.11
CA LYS A 252 -21.21 -12.11 8.46
C LYS A 252 -22.44 -11.54 9.17
N LYS A 253 -23.59 -11.55 8.50
CA LYS A 253 -24.89 -11.15 9.10
C LYS A 253 -25.26 -11.92 10.37
N ASN A 254 -24.68 -13.09 10.60
CA ASN A 254 -24.85 -13.89 11.81
C ASN A 254 -23.81 -13.59 12.91
N GLY A 255 -23.03 -12.51 12.79
CA GLY A 255 -22.05 -12.06 13.78
C GLY A 255 -20.73 -12.83 13.77
N ARG A 256 -20.45 -13.66 12.74
CA ARG A 256 -19.16 -14.36 12.64
C ARG A 256 -18.09 -13.45 12.03
N PRO A 257 -17.04 -13.05 12.78
CA PRO A 257 -16.02 -12.15 12.29
C PRO A 257 -15.01 -12.84 11.38
N HIS A 258 -14.37 -12.04 10.53
CA HIS A 258 -13.17 -12.37 9.78
C HIS A 258 -12.32 -11.13 9.57
N TRP A 259 -11.01 -11.34 9.43
CA TRP A 259 -10.03 -10.29 9.25
C TRP A 259 -9.22 -10.52 8.00
N VAL A 260 -8.97 -9.44 7.25
CA VAL A 260 -8.08 -9.41 6.09
C VAL A 260 -7.06 -8.29 6.27
N LEU A 261 -5.94 -8.39 5.57
CA LEU A 261 -4.92 -7.34 5.56
C LEU A 261 -4.96 -6.63 4.20
N VAL A 262 -5.18 -5.32 4.21
CA VAL A 262 -5.08 -4.49 3.01
C VAL A 262 -3.61 -4.16 2.78
N VAL A 263 -3.16 -4.41 1.55
CA VAL A 263 -1.74 -4.34 1.16
C VAL A 263 -1.49 -3.42 -0.03
N GLY A 264 -2.54 -2.87 -0.64
CA GLY A 264 -2.36 -1.95 -1.75
C GLY A 264 -3.64 -1.26 -2.18
N TYR A 265 -3.47 -0.29 -3.06
CA TYR A 265 -4.52 0.52 -3.68
C TYR A 265 -4.21 0.71 -5.16
N CYS A 266 -5.23 0.62 -6.01
CA CYS A 266 -5.12 0.78 -7.48
C CYS A 266 -6.28 1.60 -8.08
N GLY A 267 -6.90 2.48 -7.29
CA GLY A 267 -7.94 3.41 -7.75
C GLY A 267 -7.37 4.77 -8.15
N ASP A 268 -8.25 5.76 -8.38
CA ASP A 268 -7.89 7.09 -8.89
C ASP A 268 -7.29 8.05 -7.83
N GLY A 269 -7.54 7.78 -6.54
CA GLY A 269 -7.12 8.60 -5.40
C GLY A 269 -8.11 9.68 -4.98
N GLU A 270 -9.19 9.85 -5.74
CA GLU A 270 -10.24 10.85 -5.53
C GLU A 270 -11.52 10.18 -5.03
N ASN A 271 -11.93 9.10 -5.69
CA ASN A 271 -13.10 8.30 -5.37
C ASN A 271 -12.68 6.93 -4.86
N PHE A 272 -13.10 6.60 -3.64
CA PHE A 272 -12.68 5.36 -2.99
C PHE A 272 -13.76 4.28 -3.06
N TYR A 273 -13.45 3.18 -3.75
CA TYR A 273 -14.30 1.99 -3.79
C TYR A 273 -13.59 0.79 -3.15
N PRO A 274 -14.32 -0.10 -2.45
CA PRO A 274 -13.72 -1.33 -1.91
C PRO A 274 -13.05 -2.25 -2.96
N SER A 275 -13.37 -2.10 -4.25
CA SER A 275 -12.71 -2.82 -5.33
C SER A 275 -11.24 -2.44 -5.50
N ASP A 276 -10.88 -1.23 -5.10
CA ASP A 276 -9.60 -0.60 -5.40
C ASP A 276 -8.52 -1.02 -4.39
N PHE A 277 -8.94 -1.58 -3.26
CA PHE A 277 -8.08 -1.97 -2.15
C PHE A 277 -7.75 -3.47 -2.22
N LEU A 278 -6.48 -3.77 -2.47
CA LEU A 278 -5.94 -5.11 -2.59
C LEU A 278 -5.72 -5.74 -1.22
N ILE A 279 -6.03 -7.02 -1.07
CA ILE A 279 -5.95 -7.72 0.22
C ILE A 279 -5.13 -9.01 0.17
N ASN A 280 -4.47 -9.29 1.28
CA ASN A 280 -4.07 -10.63 1.68
C ASN A 280 -5.12 -11.19 2.65
N ASP A 281 -5.93 -12.13 2.16
CA ASP A 281 -6.90 -12.87 2.97
C ASP A 281 -6.25 -14.11 3.59
N PRO A 282 -6.26 -14.28 4.93
CA PRO A 282 -5.66 -15.45 5.57
C PRO A 282 -6.48 -16.75 5.37
N LEU A 283 -7.71 -16.67 4.86
CA LEU A 283 -8.47 -17.85 4.45
C LEU A 283 -8.12 -18.30 3.01
N PRO A 284 -8.40 -19.58 2.65
CA PRO A 284 -8.13 -20.12 1.32
C PRO A 284 -9.12 -19.67 0.23
N ASP A 285 -10.03 -18.73 0.51
CA ASP A 285 -11.12 -18.31 -0.38
C ASP A 285 -10.67 -17.48 -1.61
N ASN A 286 -9.36 -17.28 -1.81
CA ASN A 286 -8.73 -16.57 -2.94
C ASN A 286 -9.31 -15.16 -3.22
N ARG A 287 -9.80 -14.47 -2.20
CA ARG A 287 -10.24 -13.08 -2.31
C ARG A 287 -9.03 -12.15 -2.43
N THR A 288 -9.17 -11.16 -3.30
CA THR A 288 -8.08 -10.29 -3.77
C THR A 288 -8.34 -8.81 -3.48
N ASN A 289 -9.59 -8.42 -3.18
CA ASN A 289 -9.92 -7.04 -2.79
C ASN A 289 -11.02 -6.95 -1.72
N LEU A 290 -11.19 -5.76 -1.13
CA LEU A 290 -12.19 -5.51 -0.09
C LEU A 290 -13.64 -5.70 -0.58
N LYS A 291 -13.95 -5.44 -1.85
CA LYS A 291 -15.29 -5.71 -2.41
C LYS A 291 -15.66 -7.18 -2.26
N GLN A 292 -14.81 -8.11 -2.69
CA GLN A 292 -15.03 -9.56 -2.55
C GLN A 292 -15.11 -9.97 -1.06
N PHE A 293 -14.32 -9.33 -0.20
CA PHE A 293 -14.40 -9.55 1.24
C PHE A 293 -15.77 -9.16 1.82
N PHE A 294 -16.24 -7.94 1.53
CA PHE A 294 -17.51 -7.41 2.05
C PHE A 294 -18.75 -8.09 1.46
N GLU A 295 -18.69 -8.65 0.25
CA GLU A 295 -19.76 -9.52 -0.28
C GLU A 295 -20.02 -10.73 0.64
N THR A 296 -18.97 -11.23 1.30
CA THR A 296 -19.06 -12.35 2.25
C THR A 296 -19.25 -11.88 3.70
N TYR A 297 -18.61 -10.78 4.09
CA TYR A 297 -18.60 -10.20 5.44
C TYR A 297 -19.09 -8.74 5.38
N PRO A 298 -20.41 -8.51 5.19
CA PRO A 298 -20.95 -7.19 4.85
C PRO A 298 -21.04 -6.21 6.03
N VAL A 299 -20.86 -6.68 7.27
CA VAL A 299 -20.97 -5.83 8.46
C VAL A 299 -19.58 -5.40 8.87
N PHE A 300 -19.17 -4.18 8.49
CA PHE A 300 -17.92 -3.60 8.96
C PHE A 300 -17.90 -3.58 10.49
N TYR A 301 -16.81 -4.08 11.07
CA TYR A 301 -16.63 -4.14 12.51
C TYR A 301 -15.62 -3.09 12.99
N LYS A 302 -14.39 -3.16 12.49
CA LYS A 302 -13.33 -2.19 12.80
C LYS A 302 -12.16 -2.31 11.82
N MET A 303 -11.32 -1.28 11.77
CA MET A 303 -9.98 -1.37 11.19
C MET A 303 -8.89 -1.16 12.26
N ALA A 304 -7.70 -1.70 12.02
CA ALA A 304 -6.55 -1.55 12.90
C ALA A 304 -5.25 -1.38 12.09
N PHE A 305 -4.36 -0.52 12.56
CA PHE A 305 -3.10 -0.22 11.88
C PHE A 305 -2.00 0.14 12.89
N TYR A 306 -0.76 -0.02 12.44
CA TYR A 306 0.43 0.24 13.24
C TYR A 306 0.63 1.75 13.47
N THR A 307 1.12 2.14 14.64
CA THR A 307 1.38 3.55 15.03
C THR A 307 2.69 3.72 15.80
N GLY A 308 3.55 2.70 15.83
CA GLY A 308 4.80 2.70 16.59
C GLY A 308 6.03 2.98 15.74
#